data_AF-A0ABD4EH31-F1
#
_entry.id   AF-A0ABD4EH31-F1
#
_cell.length_a   1.000
_cell.length_b   1.000
_cell.length_c   1.000
_cell.angle_alpha   90.00
_cell.angle_beta   90.00
_cell.angle_gamma   90.00
#
_symmetry.space_group_name_H-M   'P 1'
#
loop_
_entity.id
_entity.type
_entity.pdbx_description
1 polymer ?
#
loop_
_entity_poly.entity_id
_entity_poly.type
_entity_poly.pdbx_seq_one_letter_code
_entity_poly.pdbx_strand_id
1 'polypeptide(L)'
;MKNGWWINLAIAGILGLLSVHGFIIAFGAFGVLALNIVWLTVYTPKNNTQAFESTAKPTIYLSIIGIFIMAVLMNILFYIVLYDDFLDIGLKIYGDTFNIVSKPTLIFSILFFAIGTNYAFQIQRKRLNSK
;
A
#
# COMPACT_ATOMS: atom_id res chain seq x y z
N MET A 1 16.00 -13.22 -0.25
CA MET A 1 14.79 -12.51 -0.75
C MET A 1 15.23 -11.36 -1.65
N LYS A 2 15.75 -11.65 -2.85
CA LYS A 2 16.17 -10.61 -3.79
C LYS A 2 15.09 -10.51 -4.87
N ASN A 3 14.48 -9.32 -4.98
CA ASN A 3 13.81 -8.76 -6.17
C ASN A 3 12.27 -8.83 -6.31
N GLY A 4 11.50 -9.54 -5.48
CA GLY A 4 10.05 -9.70 -5.71
C GLY A 4 9.08 -8.98 -4.74
N TRP A 5 9.56 -8.38 -3.65
CA TRP A 5 8.67 -7.94 -2.56
C TRP A 5 7.66 -6.85 -2.96
N TRP A 6 8.04 -6.00 -3.90
CA TRP A 6 7.23 -4.87 -4.38
C TRP A 6 6.10 -5.31 -5.32
N ILE A 7 6.17 -6.51 -5.90
CA ILE A 7 5.23 -7.01 -6.90
C ILE A 7 3.80 -7.02 -6.35
N ASN A 8 3.62 -7.49 -5.11
CA ASN A 8 2.30 -7.51 -4.48
C ASN A 8 1.73 -6.10 -4.31
N LEU A 9 2.55 -5.11 -3.93
CA LEU A 9 2.11 -3.73 -3.80
C LEU A 9 1.79 -3.10 -5.18
N ALA A 10 2.57 -3.40 -6.20
CA ALA A 10 2.31 -2.92 -7.56
C ALA A 10 0.99 -3.50 -8.12
N ILE A 11 0.79 -4.82 -7.98
CA ILE A 11 -0.45 -5.50 -8.39
C ILE A 11 -1.63 -4.96 -7.59
N ALA A 12 -1.50 -4.79 -6.28
CA ALA A 12 -2.54 -4.20 -5.45
C ALA A 12 -2.95 -2.82 -5.94
N GLY A 13 -1.97 -1.98 -6.29
CA GLY A 13 -2.18 -0.65 -6.85
C GLY A 13 -2.98 -0.67 -8.14
N ILE A 14 -2.55 -1.47 -9.11
CA ILE A 14 -3.22 -1.58 -10.42
C ILE A 14 -4.65 -2.10 -10.24
N LEU A 15 -4.85 -3.15 -9.45
CA LEU A 15 -6.18 -3.71 -9.20
C LEU A 15 -7.10 -2.73 -8.46
N GLY A 16 -6.55 -1.93 -7.55
CA GLY A 16 -7.31 -0.91 -6.83
C GLY A 16 -7.84 0.18 -7.76
N LEU A 17 -7.02 0.60 -8.73
CA LEU A 17 -7.43 1.56 -9.76
C LEU A 17 -8.48 0.99 -10.72
N LEU A 18 -8.31 -0.28 -11.14
CA LEU A 18 -9.29 -0.96 -12.00
C LEU A 18 -10.67 -1.09 -11.34
N SER A 19 -10.69 -1.22 -10.01
CA SER A 19 -11.94 -1.30 -9.25
C SER A 19 -12.66 0.04 -9.13
N VAL A 20 -11.97 1.17 -9.29
CA VAL A 20 -12.38 2.55 -8.93
C VAL A 20 -12.68 2.69 -7.43
N HIS A 21 -13.54 1.85 -6.85
CA HIS A 21 -13.80 1.75 -5.42
C HIS A 21 -12.53 1.45 -4.60
N GLY A 22 -11.53 0.83 -5.21
CA GLY A 22 -10.24 0.52 -4.59
C GLY A 22 -9.18 1.62 -4.71
N PHE A 23 -9.49 2.81 -5.23
CA PHE A 23 -8.47 3.81 -5.55
C PHE A 23 -7.63 4.24 -4.34
N ILE A 24 -8.23 4.30 -3.14
CA ILE A 24 -7.51 4.61 -1.89
C ILE A 24 -6.51 3.51 -1.53
N ILE A 25 -6.88 2.24 -1.72
CA ILE A 25 -5.95 1.12 -1.56
C ILE A 25 -4.80 1.27 -2.56
N ALA A 26 -5.06 1.75 -3.78
CA ALA A 26 -4.00 1.99 -4.73
C ALA A 26 -2.99 3.05 -4.28
N PHE A 27 -3.49 4.18 -3.78
CA PHE A 27 -2.63 5.21 -3.18
C PHE A 27 -1.86 4.68 -1.96
N GLY A 28 -2.51 3.89 -1.10
CA GLY A 28 -1.86 3.22 0.01
C GLY A 28 -0.74 2.27 -0.44
N ALA A 29 -1.00 1.43 -1.43
CA ALA A 29 -0.06 0.44 -1.95
C ALA A 29 1.17 1.09 -2.59
N PHE A 30 0.97 2.08 -3.45
CA PHE A 30 2.06 2.85 -4.04
C PHE A 30 2.79 3.71 -3.00
N GLY A 31 2.08 4.24 -2.01
CA GLY A 31 2.66 4.96 -0.88
C GLY A 31 3.61 4.09 -0.07
N VAL A 32 3.18 2.88 0.33
CA VAL A 32 4.05 1.91 1.04
C VAL A 32 5.24 1.52 0.15
N LEU A 33 5.02 1.27 -1.14
CA LEU A 33 6.08 0.89 -2.08
C LEU A 33 7.15 1.99 -2.17
N ALA A 34 6.73 3.23 -2.46
CA ALA A 34 7.64 4.37 -2.61
C ALA A 34 8.39 4.66 -1.31
N LEU A 35 7.67 4.70 -0.19
CA LEU A 35 8.24 4.94 1.13
C LEU A 35 9.27 3.86 1.49
N ASN A 36 8.96 2.59 1.20
CA ASN A 36 9.87 1.49 1.49
C ASN A 36 11.15 1.60 0.63
N ILE A 37 11.06 2.02 -0.63
CA ILE A 37 12.23 2.31 -1.49
C ILE A 37 13.06 3.46 -0.93
N VAL A 38 12.41 4.56 -0.50
CA VAL A 38 13.10 5.70 0.11
C VAL A 38 13.91 5.23 1.31
N TRP A 39 13.28 4.52 2.26
CA TRP A 39 13.98 4.00 3.43
C TRP A 39 15.10 3.04 3.08
N LEU A 40 14.90 2.18 2.07
CA LEU A 40 15.95 1.30 1.56
C LEU A 40 17.19 2.07 1.05
N THR A 41 16.99 3.28 0.53
CA THR A 41 18.04 4.11 -0.07
C THR A 41 18.70 5.04 0.95
N VAL A 42 17.91 5.75 1.76
CA VAL A 42 18.42 6.85 2.60
C VAL A 42 18.93 6.39 3.97
N TYR A 43 18.38 5.31 4.51
CA TYR A 43 18.74 4.84 5.84
C TYR A 43 19.81 3.76 5.73
N THR A 44 21.04 4.01 6.20
CA THR A 44 22.09 2.99 6.27
C THR A 44 22.30 2.57 7.73
N PRO A 45 21.80 1.40 8.18
CA PRO A 45 21.82 1.04 9.59
C PRO A 45 23.23 1.17 10.17
N LYS A 46 23.34 1.77 11.38
CA LYS A 46 24.60 1.84 12.17
C LYS A 46 25.72 2.68 11.58
N ASN A 47 25.50 3.30 10.43
CA ASN A 47 26.40 4.32 9.88
C ASN A 47 25.84 5.74 10.05
N ASN A 48 24.74 5.88 10.80
CA ASN A 48 24.09 7.17 11.08
C ASN A 48 24.37 7.62 12.52
N THR A 49 24.13 8.91 12.79
CA THR A 49 24.22 9.45 14.15
C THR A 49 23.17 8.82 15.08
N GLN A 50 23.48 8.75 16.38
CA GLN A 50 22.57 8.19 17.38
C GLN A 50 21.22 8.91 17.43
N ALA A 51 21.23 10.24 17.26
CA ALA A 51 20.01 11.05 17.20
C ALA A 51 19.15 10.72 15.97
N PHE A 52 19.76 10.43 14.81
CA PHE A 52 19.01 10.00 13.64
C PHE A 52 18.46 8.59 13.81
N GLU A 53 19.23 7.67 14.39
CA GLU A 53 18.82 6.28 14.64
C GLU A 53 17.60 6.18 15.59
N SER A 54 17.56 6.99 16.64
CA SER A 54 16.46 6.99 17.62
C SER A 54 15.15 7.52 17.03
N THR A 55 15.21 8.41 16.03
CA THR A 55 14.03 8.93 15.32
C THR A 55 13.65 8.06 14.13
N ALA A 56 14.61 7.67 13.28
CA ALA A 56 14.33 6.98 12.02
C ALA A 56 13.68 5.60 12.22
N LYS A 57 14.16 4.81 13.19
CA LYS A 57 13.62 3.46 13.46
C LYS A 57 12.12 3.45 13.76
N PRO A 58 11.60 4.20 14.75
CA PRO A 58 10.16 4.24 15.00
C PRO A 58 9.41 4.87 13.83
N THR A 59 9.96 5.90 13.17
CA THR A 59 9.33 6.52 12.01
C THR A 59 9.14 5.54 10.85
N ILE A 60 10.11 4.69 10.53
CA ILE A 60 10.01 3.68 9.47
C ILE A 60 8.85 2.72 9.74
N TYR A 61 8.73 2.20 10.97
CA TYR A 61 7.63 1.29 11.31
C TYR A 61 6.27 1.98 11.34
N LEU A 62 6.19 3.14 11.99
CA LEU A 62 4.94 3.89 12.13
C LEU A 62 4.41 4.37 10.79
N SER A 63 5.27 4.76 9.87
CA SER A 63 4.85 5.21 8.54
C SER A 63 4.28 4.07 7.69
N ILE A 64 4.86 2.86 7.73
CA ILE A 64 4.30 1.69 7.03
C ILE A 64 2.94 1.29 7.62
N ILE A 65 2.87 1.16 8.95
CA ILE A 65 1.63 0.78 9.65
C ILE A 65 0.55 1.86 9.47
N GLY A 66 0.93 3.13 9.58
CA GLY A 66 0.04 4.28 9.45
C GLY A 66 -0.59 4.35 8.06
N ILE A 67 0.19 4.22 6.99
CA ILE A 67 -0.35 4.20 5.63
C ILE A 67 -1.31 3.03 5.44
N PHE A 68 -0.96 1.84 5.95
CA PHE A 68 -1.83 0.66 5.84
C PHE A 68 -3.19 0.89 6.50
N ILE A 69 -3.20 1.28 7.78
CA ILE A 69 -4.43 1.50 8.54
C ILE A 69 -5.26 2.62 7.90
N MET A 70 -4.61 3.75 7.57
CA MET A 70 -5.29 4.89 6.97
C MET A 70 -5.94 4.50 5.64
N ALA A 71 -5.21 3.83 4.74
CA ALA A 71 -5.74 3.45 3.44
C ALA A 71 -6.91 2.47 3.56
N VAL A 72 -6.83 1.48 4.45
CA VAL A 72 -7.93 0.52 4.66
C VAL A 72 -9.17 1.21 5.24
N LEU A 73 -9.01 2.00 6.31
CA LEU A 73 -10.14 2.68 6.95
C LEU A 73 -10.80 3.70 6.01
N MET A 74 -10.00 4.49 5.31
CA MET A 74 -10.52 5.47 4.35
C MET A 74 -11.19 4.77 3.17
N ASN A 75 -10.65 3.64 2.69
CA ASN A 75 -11.31 2.88 1.64
C ASN A 75 -12.68 2.35 2.07
N ILE A 76 -12.80 1.81 3.29
CA ILE A 76 -14.09 1.37 3.84
C ILE A 76 -15.07 2.54 3.92
N LEU A 77 -14.64 3.69 4.45
CA LEU A 77 -15.49 4.87 4.59
C LEU A 77 -15.98 5.37 3.23
N PHE A 78 -15.08 5.49 2.25
CA PHE A 78 -15.42 5.94 0.91
C PHE A 78 -16.31 4.93 0.18
N TYR A 79 -16.07 3.64 0.37
CA TYR A 79 -16.91 2.60 -0.19
C TYR A 79 -18.35 2.70 0.35
N ILE A 80 -18.55 3.09 1.61
CA ILE A 80 -19.88 3.24 2.20
C ILE A 80 -20.54 4.55 1.75
N VAL A 81 -19.79 5.66 1.76
CA VAL A 81 -20.35 7.00 1.55
C VAL A 81 -20.54 7.34 0.08
N LEU A 82 -19.63 6.89 -0.79
CA LEU A 82 -19.54 7.29 -2.20
C LEU A 82 -19.69 6.10 -3.16
N TYR A 83 -20.37 5.04 -2.73
CA TYR A 83 -20.54 3.82 -3.54
C TYR A 83 -21.13 4.12 -4.91
N ASP A 84 -22.28 4.79 -4.95
CA ASP A 84 -23.03 5.04 -6.19
C ASP A 84 -22.26 5.99 -7.12
N ASP A 85 -21.57 6.98 -6.56
CA ASP A 85 -20.72 7.89 -7.33
C ASP A 85 -19.56 7.14 -8.00
N PHE A 86 -18.88 6.24 -7.28
CA PHE A 86 -17.81 5.43 -7.86
C PHE A 86 -18.30 4.36 -8.81
N LEU A 87 -19.52 3.85 -8.61
CA LEU A 87 -20.18 2.97 -9.56
C LEU A 87 -20.45 3.68 -10.89
N ASP A 88 -21.03 4.88 -10.84
CA ASP A 88 -21.28 5.71 -12.04
C ASP A 88 -19.97 6.06 -12.76
N ILE A 89 -18.94 6.48 -12.02
CA ILE A 89 -17.60 6.73 -12.59
C ILE A 89 -17.05 5.48 -13.27
N GLY A 90 -17.13 4.32 -12.61
CA GLY A 90 -16.61 3.07 -13.16
C GLY A 90 -17.35 2.62 -14.41
N LEU A 91 -18.67 2.75 -14.45
CA LEU A 91 -19.48 2.46 -15.64
C LEU A 91 -19.16 3.42 -16.79
N LYS A 92 -18.90 4.70 -16.51
CA LYS A 92 -18.47 5.68 -17.54
C LYS A 92 -17.10 5.36 -18.13
N ILE A 93 -16.17 4.84 -17.32
CA ILE A 93 -14.80 4.53 -17.77
C ILE A 93 -14.74 3.18 -18.49
N TYR A 94 -15.38 2.15 -17.95
CA TYR A 94 -15.19 0.76 -18.38
C TYR A 94 -16.45 0.11 -18.97
N GLY A 95 -17.57 0.82 -19.04
CA GLY A 95 -18.85 0.29 -19.49
C GLY A 95 -19.39 -0.84 -18.60
N ASP A 96 -20.29 -1.64 -19.14
CA ASP A 96 -20.97 -2.71 -18.40
C ASP A 96 -20.02 -3.80 -17.86
N THR A 97 -18.82 -3.95 -18.45
CA THR A 97 -17.78 -4.86 -17.96
C THR A 97 -17.37 -4.53 -16.52
N PHE A 98 -17.53 -3.27 -16.09
CA PHE A 98 -17.22 -2.83 -14.74
C PHE A 98 -18.01 -3.58 -13.66
N ASN A 99 -19.28 -3.92 -13.92
CA ASN A 99 -20.12 -4.64 -12.97
C ASN A 99 -19.57 -6.02 -12.60
N ILE A 100 -18.79 -6.62 -13.51
CA ILE A 100 -18.18 -7.94 -13.34
C ILE A 100 -16.79 -7.79 -12.69
N VAL A 101 -16.00 -6.81 -13.13
CA VAL A 101 -14.58 -6.70 -12.78
C VAL A 101 -14.32 -5.94 -11.48
N SER A 102 -15.20 -4.99 -11.11
CA SER A 102 -14.98 -4.06 -9.98
C SER A 102 -14.79 -4.75 -8.63
N LYS A 103 -15.69 -5.67 -8.27
CA LYS A 103 -15.64 -6.38 -6.97
C LYS A 103 -14.47 -7.36 -6.88
N PRO A 104 -14.21 -8.25 -7.86
CA PRO A 104 -13.04 -9.12 -7.82
C PRO A 104 -11.74 -8.34 -7.70
N THR A 105 -11.57 -7.29 -8.50
CA THR A 105 -10.35 -6.47 -8.46
C THR A 105 -10.19 -5.74 -7.14
N LEU A 106 -11.27 -5.27 -6.51
CA LEU A 106 -11.22 -4.70 -5.14
C LEU A 106 -10.69 -5.71 -4.12
N ILE A 107 -11.27 -6.91 -4.11
CA ILE A 107 -10.93 -7.97 -3.14
C ILE A 107 -9.45 -8.35 -3.29
N PHE A 108 -9.02 -8.62 -4.52
CA PHE A 108 -7.61 -8.95 -4.78
C PHE A 108 -6.68 -7.78 -4.46
N SER A 109 -7.08 -6.53 -4.74
CA SER A 109 -6.32 -5.34 -4.38
C SER A 109 -6.05 -5.28 -2.88
N ILE A 110 -7.07 -5.45 -2.04
CA ILE A 110 -6.95 -5.45 -0.58
C ILE A 110 -6.05 -6.58 -0.09
N LEU A 111 -6.24 -7.80 -0.61
CA LEU A 111 -5.43 -8.97 -0.23
C LEU A 111 -3.95 -8.75 -0.56
N PHE A 112 -3.65 -8.34 -1.79
CA PHE A 112 -2.27 -8.08 -2.21
C PHE A 112 -1.67 -6.88 -1.47
N PHE A 113 -2.47 -5.86 -1.11
CA PHE A 113 -1.99 -4.74 -0.32
C PHE A 113 -1.57 -5.19 1.08
N ALA A 114 -2.36 -6.03 1.74
CA ALA A 114 -2.03 -6.58 3.06
C ALA A 114 -0.76 -7.45 3.01
N ILE A 115 -0.66 -8.36 2.05
CA ILE A 115 0.51 -9.24 1.87
C ILE A 115 1.75 -8.41 1.54
N GLY A 116 1.63 -7.48 0.58
CA GLY A 116 2.73 -6.61 0.15
C GLY A 116 3.24 -5.71 1.26
N THR A 117 2.34 -5.15 2.07
CA THR A 117 2.71 -4.30 3.21
C THR A 117 3.41 -5.11 4.29
N ASN A 118 2.95 -6.33 4.58
CA ASN A 118 3.64 -7.22 5.51
C ASN A 118 5.07 -7.54 5.02
N TYR A 119 5.26 -7.80 3.73
CA TYR A 119 6.61 -7.99 3.18
C TYR A 119 7.49 -6.74 3.30
N ALA A 120 6.96 -5.56 2.99
CA ALA A 120 7.69 -4.30 3.18
C ALA A 120 8.13 -4.11 4.64
N PHE A 121 7.21 -4.36 5.58
CA PHE A 121 7.49 -4.29 7.01
C PHE A 121 8.57 -5.28 7.45
N GLN A 122 8.49 -6.55 7.00
CA GLN A 122 9.49 -7.56 7.35
C GLN A 122 10.88 -7.23 6.79
N ILE A 123 10.97 -6.64 5.60
CA ILE A 123 12.24 -6.19 5.02
C ILE A 123 12.87 -5.11 5.89
N GLN A 124 12.11 -4.07 6.24
CA GLN A 124 12.63 -3.02 7.11
C GLN A 124 12.99 -3.57 8.49
N ARG A 125 12.15 -4.43 9.07
CA ARG A 125 12.44 -5.06 10.36
C ARG A 125 13.74 -5.86 10.37
N LYS A 126 13.98 -6.67 9.34
CA LYS A 126 15.23 -7.44 9.21
C LYS A 126 16.43 -6.51 9.07
N ARG A 127 16.31 -5.44 8.30
CA ARG A 127 17.39 -4.48 8.07
C ARG A 127 17.74 -3.67 9.33
N LEU A 128 16.74 -3.21 10.07
CA LEU A 128 16.91 -2.45 11.32
C LEU A 128 17.52 -3.28 12.45
N ASN A 129 17.30 -4.61 12.42
CA ASN A 129 17.80 -5.55 13.42
C ASN A 129 19.05 -6.34 12.97
N SER A 130 19.51 -6.17 11.73
CA SER A 130 20.70 -6.85 11.23
C SER A 130 21.92 -6.38 12.02
N LYS A 131 22.69 -7.33 12.55
CA LYS A 131 23.93 -7.08 13.28
C LYS A 131 24.99 -6.46 12.38
#